data_AF-A0A2V6G1B1-F1
#
_entry.id   AF-A0A2V6G1B1-F1
#
_cell.length_a   1.000
_cell.length_b   1.000
_cell.length_c   1.000
_cell.angle_alpha   90.00
_cell.angle_beta   90.00
_cell.angle_gamma   90.00
#
_symmetry.space_group_name_H-M   'P 1'
#
loop_
_entity.id
_entity.type
_entity.pdbx_description
1 polymer ?
#
loop_
_entity_poly.entity_id
_entity_poly.type
_entity_poly.pdbx_seq_one_letter_code
_entity_poly.pdbx_strand_id
1 'polypeptide(L)'
;MIQPKSDQDRFTAERVLRTRPKTYRAIVRLLADPDARIEHIAKLHRVSTHSVRAIKAREAVAIAERKQRLISIFGNVAEVAAERMEELAPQASLRDAGTTAGIATDKLLALLGDSQTQVQSYTHVHISMNELAARFNAWTRSLKANAEAKGDAPSPAPAAPAALTDTGQASA
;
A
#
# COMPACT_ATOMS: atom_id res chain seq x y z
N MET A 1 47.34 30.90 9.58
CA MET A 1 47.03 29.48 9.32
C MET A 1 45.60 29.39 8.78
N ILE A 2 45.43 29.04 7.50
CA ILE A 2 44.12 28.89 6.87
C ILE A 2 43.74 27.42 7.03
N GLN A 3 42.79 27.11 7.92
CA GLN A 3 42.26 25.74 8.06
C GLN A 3 41.50 25.34 6.78
N PRO A 4 41.65 24.09 6.29
CA PRO A 4 40.88 23.62 5.15
C PRO A 4 39.40 23.52 5.55
N LYS A 5 38.59 24.40 4.96
CA LYS A 5 37.14 24.44 5.08
C LYS A 5 36.58 23.07 4.68
N SER A 6 35.91 22.39 5.61
CA SER A 6 35.46 21.01 5.46
C SER A 6 34.58 20.83 4.23
N ASP A 7 34.67 19.68 3.56
CA ASP A 7 33.88 19.37 2.34
C ASP A 7 32.35 19.47 2.55
N GLN A 8 31.89 19.53 3.80
CA GLN A 8 30.50 19.82 4.16
C GLN A 8 30.04 21.21 3.69
N ASP A 9 30.91 22.21 3.69
CA ASP A 9 30.60 23.57 3.20
C ASP A 9 30.44 23.62 1.68
N ARG A 10 30.90 22.59 0.94
CA ARG A 10 30.70 22.52 -0.50
C ARG A 10 29.27 22.11 -0.86
N PHE A 11 28.61 21.31 -0.03
CA PHE A 11 27.35 20.64 -0.37
C PHE A 11 26.17 21.00 0.53
N THR A 12 25.96 22.31 0.76
CA THR A 12 24.90 22.82 1.63
C THR A 12 23.60 23.18 0.89
N ALA A 13 22.46 23.05 1.58
CA ALA A 13 21.15 23.41 1.05
C ALA A 13 21.03 24.92 0.75
N GLU A 14 21.62 25.79 1.59
CA GLU A 14 21.63 27.25 1.41
C GLU A 14 22.29 27.63 0.08
N ARG A 15 23.36 26.94 -0.30
CA ARG A 15 24.09 27.22 -1.53
C ARG A 15 23.25 26.91 -2.76
N VAL A 16 22.54 25.77 -2.77
CA VAL A 16 21.66 25.39 -3.88
C VAL A 16 20.49 26.37 -3.97
N LEU A 17 19.92 26.78 -2.82
CA LEU A 17 18.85 27.77 -2.77
C LEU A 17 19.29 29.12 -3.34
N ARG A 18 20.50 29.60 -2.98
CA ARG A 18 21.04 30.88 -3.44
C ARG A 18 21.40 30.89 -4.93
N THR A 19 22.01 29.80 -5.42
CA THR A 19 22.56 29.73 -6.79
C THR A 19 21.54 29.27 -7.82
N ARG A 20 20.63 28.36 -7.46
CA ARG A 20 19.65 27.74 -8.36
C ARG A 20 18.30 27.55 -7.66
N PRO A 21 17.57 28.63 -7.33
CA PRO A 21 16.34 28.57 -6.55
C PRO A 21 15.22 27.76 -7.23
N LYS A 22 15.14 27.78 -8.57
CA LYS A 22 14.18 26.96 -9.33
C LYS A 22 14.45 25.45 -9.16
N THR A 23 15.73 25.06 -9.24
CA THR A 23 16.15 23.67 -9.04
C THR A 23 15.93 23.23 -7.60
N TYR A 24 16.23 24.10 -6.63
CA TYR A 24 15.93 23.85 -5.23
C TYR A 24 14.44 23.53 -5.01
N ARG A 25 13.54 24.38 -5.52
CA ARG A 25 12.08 24.17 -5.39
C ARG A 25 11.62 22.87 -6.05
N ALA A 26 12.20 22.50 -7.20
CA ALA A 26 11.88 21.24 -7.87
C ALA A 26 12.33 20.03 -7.04
N ILE A 27 13.53 20.08 -6.46
CA ILE A 27 14.05 19.04 -5.55
C ILE A 27 13.14 18.88 -4.33
N VAL A 28 12.73 19.99 -3.69
CA VAL A 28 11.83 19.96 -2.53
C VAL A 28 10.47 19.32 -2.88
N ARG A 29 9.93 19.60 -4.07
CA ARG A 29 8.69 18.98 -4.54
C ARG A 29 8.84 17.47 -4.73
N LEU A 30 9.92 17.02 -5.37
CA LEU A 30 10.18 15.59 -5.55
C LEU A 30 10.46 14.89 -4.22
N LEU A 31 11.11 15.55 -3.27
CA LEU A 31 11.33 15.03 -1.92
C LEU A 31 10.06 14.95 -1.08
N ALA A 32 8.96 15.57 -1.52
CA ALA A 32 7.67 15.40 -0.87
C ALA A 32 7.06 14.01 -1.16
N ASP A 33 7.47 13.33 -2.23
CA ASP A 33 7.03 11.97 -2.53
C ASP A 33 7.82 10.95 -1.68
N PRO A 34 7.15 10.02 -0.99
CA PRO A 34 7.80 9.07 -0.08
C PRO A 34 8.73 8.09 -0.80
N ASP A 35 8.42 7.75 -2.06
CA ASP A 35 9.18 6.77 -2.87
C ASP A 35 10.34 7.40 -3.66
N ALA A 36 10.56 8.70 -3.50
CA ALA A 36 11.55 9.42 -4.29
C ALA A 36 12.98 9.05 -3.88
N ARG A 37 13.72 8.47 -4.83
CA ARG A 37 15.12 8.07 -4.65
C ARG A 37 16.05 9.28 -4.76
N ILE A 38 16.88 9.49 -3.75
CA ILE A 38 17.81 10.64 -3.66
C ILE A 38 18.79 10.64 -4.83
N GLU A 39 19.29 9.46 -5.22
CA GLU A 39 20.26 9.28 -6.31
C GLU A 39 19.65 9.67 -7.66
N HIS A 40 18.36 9.37 -7.86
CA HIS A 40 17.64 9.76 -9.08
C HIS A 40 17.48 11.29 -9.13
N ILE A 41 17.01 11.91 -8.05
CA ILE A 41 16.84 13.36 -7.96
C ILE A 41 18.18 14.09 -8.22
N ALA A 42 19.27 13.59 -7.63
CA ALA A 42 20.61 14.12 -7.80
C ALA A 42 21.05 14.10 -9.28
N LYS A 43 20.84 12.96 -9.97
CA LYS A 43 21.14 12.81 -11.41
C LYS A 43 20.27 13.73 -12.26
N LEU A 44 18.96 13.76 -12.03
CA LEU A 44 18.00 14.56 -12.80
C LEU A 44 18.33 16.06 -12.78
N HIS A 45 18.68 16.58 -11.60
CA HIS A 45 18.93 18.01 -11.42
C HIS A 45 20.40 18.42 -11.51
N ARG A 46 21.30 17.45 -11.76
CA ARG A 46 22.76 17.62 -11.80
C ARG A 46 23.28 18.29 -10.53
N VAL A 47 22.93 17.71 -9.38
CA VAL A 47 23.35 18.16 -8.05
C VAL A 47 23.95 16.97 -7.30
N SER A 48 24.89 17.20 -6.39
CA SER A 48 25.43 16.13 -5.56
C SER A 48 24.35 15.49 -4.67
N THR A 49 24.45 14.19 -4.43
CA THR A 49 23.60 13.44 -3.49
C THR A 49 23.65 14.05 -2.09
N HIS A 50 24.82 14.55 -1.65
CA HIS A 50 24.99 15.21 -0.35
C HIS A 50 24.14 16.47 -0.23
N SER A 51 24.08 17.31 -1.28
CA SER A 51 23.24 18.50 -1.27
C SER A 51 21.75 18.15 -1.24
N VAL A 52 21.31 17.10 -1.96
CA VAL A 52 19.92 16.64 -1.91
C VAL A 52 19.57 16.13 -0.50
N ARG A 53 20.49 15.40 0.15
CA ARG A 53 20.30 14.96 1.55
C ARG A 53 20.23 16.14 2.52
N ALA A 54 21.06 17.17 2.33
CA ALA A 54 21.01 18.39 3.13
C ALA A 54 19.68 19.14 2.94
N ILE A 55 19.17 19.22 1.70
CA ILE A 55 17.85 19.80 1.40
C ILE A 55 16.74 18.99 2.08
N LYS A 56 16.79 17.66 2.00
CA LYS A 56 15.83 16.78 2.68
C LYS A 56 15.81 17.02 4.18
N ALA A 57 16.96 17.05 4.83
CA ALA A 57 17.05 17.27 6.28
C ALA A 57 16.48 18.63 6.70
N ARG A 58 16.79 19.68 5.92
CA ARG A 58 16.33 21.04 6.18
C ARG A 58 14.81 21.21 6.00
N GLU A 59 14.27 20.65 4.93
CA GLU A 59 12.86 20.87 4.54
C GLU A 59 11.92 19.78 5.07
N ALA A 60 12.44 18.73 5.74
CA ALA A 60 11.64 17.63 6.27
C ALA A 60 10.51 18.10 7.17
N VAL A 61 10.80 19.04 8.09
CA VAL A 61 9.81 19.59 9.02
C VAL A 61 8.74 20.36 8.26
N ALA A 62 9.12 21.28 7.38
CA ALA A 62 8.18 22.07 6.60
C ALA A 62 7.29 21.22 5.65
N ILE A 63 7.86 20.17 5.05
CA ILE A 63 7.10 19.20 4.24
C ILE A 63 6.09 18.44 5.11
N ALA A 64 6.51 17.96 6.28
CA ALA A 64 5.64 17.23 7.20
C ALA A 64 4.51 18.11 7.73
N GLU A 65 4.81 19.33 8.17
CA GLU A 65 3.80 20.30 8.61
C GLU A 65 2.80 20.64 7.52
N ARG A 66 3.27 20.84 6.28
CA ARG A 66 2.38 21.11 5.15
C ARG A 66 1.48 19.92 4.83
N LYS A 67 2.02 18.69 4.88
CA LYS A 67 1.22 17.47 4.71
C LYS A 67 0.16 17.35 5.79
N GLN A 68 0.53 17.55 7.06
CA GLN A 68 -0.40 17.48 8.17
C GLN A 68 -1.51 18.51 8.04
N ARG A 69 -1.17 19.76 7.68
CA ARG A 69 -2.17 20.82 7.43
C ARG A 69 -3.15 20.44 6.33
N LEU A 70 -2.67 19.86 5.23
CA LEU A 70 -3.54 19.42 4.14
C LEU A 70 -4.44 18.27 4.59
N ILE A 71 -3.91 17.28 5.32
CA ILE A 71 -4.70 16.19 5.89
C ILE A 71 -5.83 16.75 6.77
N SER A 72 -5.54 17.72 7.65
CA SER A 72 -6.55 18.37 8.48
C SER A 72 -7.62 19.09 7.65
N ILE A 73 -7.24 19.85 6.62
CA ILE A 73 -8.19 20.54 5.75
C ILE A 73 -9.09 19.54 5.02
N PHE A 74 -8.51 18.49 4.43
CA PHE A 74 -9.28 17.45 3.74
C PHE A 74 -10.15 16.64 4.69
N GLY A 75 -9.71 16.41 5.93
CA GLY A 75 -10.52 15.79 6.98
C GLY A 75 -11.77 16.62 7.27
N ASN A 76 -11.61 17.93 7.51
CA ASN A 76 -12.75 18.82 7.76
C ASN A 76 -13.71 18.90 6.55
N VAL A 77 -13.17 18.94 5.33
CA VAL A 77 -14.00 18.93 4.12
C VAL A 77 -14.77 17.62 3.99
N ALA A 78 -14.14 16.48 4.30
CA ALA A 78 -14.79 15.18 4.26
C ALA A 78 -15.91 15.06 5.30
N GLU A 79 -15.71 15.61 6.51
CA GLU A 79 -16.72 15.69 7.56
C GLU A 79 -17.95 16.49 7.10
N VAL A 80 -17.74 17.72 6.63
CA VAL A 80 -18.83 18.57 6.10
C VAL A 80 -19.53 17.92 4.91
N ALA A 81 -18.78 17.26 4.02
CA ALA A 81 -19.35 16.54 2.89
C ALA A 81 -20.23 15.37 3.35
N ALA A 82 -19.82 14.63 4.39
CA ALA A 82 -20.59 13.53 4.95
C ALA A 82 -21.90 14.01 5.58
N GLU A 83 -21.87 15.11 6.35
CA GLU A 83 -23.08 15.74 6.91
C GLU A 83 -24.06 16.18 5.79
N ARG A 84 -23.54 16.86 4.76
CA ARG A 84 -24.36 17.29 3.61
C ARG A 84 -24.89 16.12 2.79
N MET A 85 -24.15 15.02 2.72
CA MET A 85 -24.61 13.81 2.06
C MET A 85 -25.82 13.19 2.78
N GLU A 86 -25.85 13.22 4.11
CA GLU A 86 -27.02 12.75 4.88
C GLU A 86 -28.26 13.63 4.61
N GLU A 87 -28.09 14.95 4.60
CA GLU A 87 -29.18 15.90 4.31
C GLU A 87 -29.76 15.76 2.90
N LEU A 88 -28.90 15.49 1.90
CA LEU A 88 -29.27 15.43 0.49
C LEU A 88 -29.64 14.02 0.02
N ALA A 89 -29.32 12.98 0.79
CA ALA A 89 -29.63 11.58 0.46
C ALA A 89 -31.12 11.34 0.11
N PRO A 90 -32.11 11.95 0.81
CA PRO A 90 -33.52 11.75 0.48
C PRO A 90 -33.95 12.38 -0.86
N GLN A 91 -33.20 13.36 -1.36
CA GLN A 91 -33.53 14.13 -2.57
C GLN A 91 -32.74 13.65 -3.79
N ALA A 92 -31.79 12.72 -3.60
CA ALA A 92 -30.93 12.22 -4.65
C ALA A 92 -31.68 11.29 -5.63
N SER A 93 -31.27 11.32 -6.90
CA SER A 93 -31.74 10.33 -7.87
C SER A 93 -31.30 8.91 -7.44
N LEU A 94 -32.05 7.87 -7.79
CA LEU A 94 -31.73 6.48 -7.41
C LEU A 94 -30.30 6.08 -7.81
N ARG A 95 -29.81 6.56 -8.96
CA ARG A 95 -28.46 6.29 -9.48
C ARG A 95 -27.38 6.96 -8.62
N ASP A 96 -27.58 8.23 -8.28
CA ASP A 96 -26.62 9.01 -7.49
C ASP A 96 -26.62 8.54 -6.03
N ALA A 97 -27.80 8.18 -5.50
CA ALA A 97 -27.96 7.57 -4.18
C ALA A 97 -27.22 6.24 -4.10
N GLY A 98 -27.38 5.34 -5.08
CA GLY A 98 -26.69 4.05 -5.10
C GLY A 98 -25.16 4.19 -5.19
N THR A 99 -24.67 5.12 -6.02
CA THR A 99 -23.23 5.39 -6.15
C THR A 99 -22.66 5.96 -4.85
N THR A 100 -23.35 6.95 -4.28
CA THR A 100 -22.95 7.61 -3.02
C THR A 100 -22.99 6.64 -1.84
N ALA A 101 -24.03 5.80 -1.74
CA ALA A 101 -24.15 4.77 -0.71
C ALA A 101 -23.04 3.73 -0.83
N GLY A 102 -22.68 3.31 -2.04
CA GLY A 102 -21.55 2.39 -2.28
C GLY A 102 -20.21 2.99 -1.83
N ILE A 103 -19.93 4.24 -2.18
CA ILE A 103 -18.71 4.94 -1.75
C ILE A 103 -18.69 5.14 -0.23
N ALA A 104 -19.81 5.55 0.38
CA ALA A 104 -19.92 5.71 1.82
C ALA A 104 -19.70 4.39 2.56
N THR A 105 -20.26 3.28 2.03
CA THR A 105 -20.06 1.93 2.58
C THR A 105 -18.59 1.51 2.45
N ASP A 106 -17.93 1.75 1.31
CA ASP A 106 -16.49 1.50 1.14
C ASP A 106 -15.65 2.28 2.16
N LYS A 107 -15.94 3.57 2.38
CA LYS A 107 -15.24 4.38 3.39
C LYS A 107 -15.51 3.92 4.81
N LEU A 108 -16.74 3.54 5.13
CA LEU A 108 -17.09 2.96 6.43
C LEU A 108 -16.37 1.63 6.66
N LEU A 109 -16.30 0.75 5.66
CA LEU A 109 -15.52 -0.49 5.75
C LEU A 109 -14.01 -0.24 5.88
N ALA A 110 -13.48 0.77 5.18
CA ALA A 110 -12.08 1.17 5.31
C ALA A 110 -11.76 1.75 6.70
N LEU A 111 -12.72 2.41 7.36
CA LEU A 111 -12.58 2.88 8.75
C LEU A 111 -12.72 1.74 9.76
N LEU A 112 -13.67 0.83 9.54
CA LEU A 112 -13.89 -0.34 10.42
C LEU A 112 -12.78 -1.39 10.30
N GLY A 113 -12.11 -1.45 9.15
CA GLY A 113 -11.09 -2.43 8.81
C GLY A 113 -9.66 -2.02 9.15
N ASP A 114 -9.47 -0.97 9.96
CA ASP A 114 -8.17 -0.30 10.16
C ASP A 114 -7.71 0.35 8.85
N SER A 115 -7.47 1.65 8.88
CA SER A 115 -6.88 2.41 7.78
C SER A 115 -5.78 1.60 7.10
N GLN A 116 -6.10 0.97 5.97
CA GLN A 116 -5.11 0.57 4.98
C GLN A 116 -4.60 1.86 4.37
N THR A 117 -3.86 2.65 5.17
CA THR A 117 -2.68 3.30 4.64
C THR A 117 -1.99 2.25 3.81
N GLN A 118 -1.95 2.55 2.53
CA GLN A 118 -1.28 1.89 1.43
C GLN A 118 0.23 1.73 1.73
N VAL A 119 0.57 1.11 2.86
CA VAL A 119 1.80 0.38 3.01
C VAL A 119 1.51 -0.88 2.21
N GLN A 120 1.89 -0.87 0.93
CA GLN A 120 2.23 -2.12 0.28
C GLN A 120 3.36 -2.72 1.12
N SER A 121 2.99 -3.47 2.16
CA SER A 121 3.89 -4.39 2.82
C SER A 121 4.20 -5.43 1.76
N TYR A 122 5.26 -5.18 0.99
CA TYR A 122 5.99 -6.23 0.31
C TYR A 122 6.60 -7.13 1.39
N THR A 123 5.75 -7.91 2.05
CA THR A 123 6.20 -9.01 2.88
C THR A 123 6.77 -10.02 1.91
N HIS A 124 8.09 -9.95 1.68
CA HIS A 124 8.82 -11.01 1.00
C HIS A 124 8.71 -12.26 1.84
N VAL A 125 7.64 -13.04 1.62
CA VAL A 125 7.57 -14.40 2.13
C VAL A 125 8.58 -15.18 1.29
N HIS A 126 9.77 -15.43 1.86
CA HIS A 126 10.73 -16.36 1.30
C HIS A 126 10.17 -17.77 1.45
N ILE A 127 9.29 -18.15 0.52
CA ILE A 127 8.85 -19.52 0.38
C ILE A 127 9.96 -20.25 -0.38
N SER A 128 10.91 -20.82 0.36
CA SER A 128 11.86 -21.77 -0.20
C SER A 128 11.12 -23.05 -0.59
N MET A 129 11.17 -23.44 -1.86
CA MET A 129 10.55 -24.69 -2.35
C MET A 129 11.09 -25.92 -1.60
N ASN A 130 12.35 -25.89 -1.17
CA ASN A 130 12.94 -26.96 -0.36
C ASN A 130 12.33 -27.03 1.04
N GLU A 131 11.97 -25.88 1.61
CA GLU A 131 11.35 -25.82 2.94
C GLU A 131 9.87 -26.23 2.90
N LEU A 132 9.15 -25.88 1.83
CA LEU A 132 7.83 -26.41 1.55
C LEU A 132 7.84 -27.93 1.40
N ALA A 133 8.77 -28.46 0.61
CA ALA A 133 8.92 -29.90 0.41
C ALA A 133 9.27 -30.62 1.72
N ALA A 134 10.18 -30.06 2.52
CA ALA A 134 10.53 -30.61 3.82
C ALA A 134 9.33 -30.64 4.78
N ARG A 135 8.53 -29.56 4.84
CA ARG A 135 7.33 -29.48 5.67
C ARG A 135 6.25 -30.46 5.20
N PHE A 136 6.03 -30.57 3.89
CA PHE A 136 5.10 -31.54 3.31
C PHE A 136 5.52 -32.99 3.61
N ASN A 137 6.82 -33.29 3.48
CA ASN A 137 7.36 -34.61 3.77
C ASN A 137 7.34 -34.96 5.26
N ALA A 138 7.45 -33.96 6.15
CA ALA A 138 7.26 -34.15 7.59
C ALA A 138 5.79 -34.42 7.91
N TRP A 139 4.87 -33.66 7.30
CA TRP A 139 3.43 -33.83 7.50
C TRP A 139 2.93 -35.19 6.99
N THR A 140 3.34 -35.61 5.80
CA THR A 140 2.98 -36.93 5.25
C THR A 140 3.52 -38.09 6.09
N ARG A 141 4.72 -37.96 6.66
CA ARG A 141 5.23 -38.93 7.65
C ARG A 141 4.40 -38.95 8.93
N SER A 142 3.96 -37.79 9.42
CA SER A 142 3.09 -37.73 10.60
C SER A 142 1.72 -38.37 10.34
N LEU A 143 1.17 -38.22 9.13
CA LEU A 143 -0.07 -38.89 8.74
C LEU A 143 0.09 -40.40 8.64
N LYS A 144 1.21 -40.88 8.06
CA LYS A 144 1.50 -42.31 8.00
C LYS A 144 1.69 -42.91 9.38
N ALA A 145 2.46 -42.25 10.25
CA ALA A 145 2.65 -42.68 11.62
C ALA A 145 1.31 -42.70 12.41
N ASN A 146 0.45 -41.71 12.20
CA ASN A 146 -0.88 -41.67 12.80
C ASN A 146 -1.83 -42.73 12.22
N ALA A 147 -1.67 -43.10 10.94
CA ALA A 147 -2.44 -44.18 10.31
C ALA A 147 -1.95 -45.57 10.75
N GLU A 148 -0.64 -45.75 10.96
CA GLU A 148 -0.05 -46.98 11.48
C GLU A 148 -0.34 -47.18 12.97
N ALA A 149 -0.40 -46.09 13.75
CA ALA A 149 -0.85 -46.13 15.15
C ALA A 149 -2.35 -46.40 15.29
N LYS A 150 -3.14 -46.18 14.23
CA LYS A 150 -4.59 -46.37 14.20
C LYS A 150 -4.91 -47.56 13.29
N GLY A 151 -4.52 -48.76 13.76
CA GLY A 151 -4.72 -50.02 13.05
C GLY A 151 -6.13 -50.15 12.46
N ASP A 152 -6.15 -50.36 11.14
CA ASP A 152 -7.20 -50.98 10.33
C ASP A 152 -8.61 -50.34 10.31
N ALA A 153 -8.92 -49.62 9.22
CA ALA A 153 -10.21 -49.67 8.53
C ALA A 153 -10.13 -48.89 7.19
N PRO A 154 -10.41 -49.50 6.02
CA PRO A 154 -10.60 -48.75 4.79
C PRO A 154 -11.93 -47.98 4.83
N SER A 155 -11.87 -46.65 4.90
CA SER A 155 -13.04 -45.80 4.66
C SER A 155 -13.37 -45.82 3.16
N PRO A 156 -14.63 -46.08 2.75
CA PRO A 156 -15.00 -46.18 1.36
C PRO A 156 -14.82 -44.83 0.65
N ALA A 157 -14.26 -44.86 -0.55
CA ALA A 157 -14.10 -43.70 -1.41
C ALA A 157 -15.46 -43.02 -1.67
N PRO A 158 -15.55 -41.68 -1.68
CA PRO A 158 -16.79 -41.01 -2.04
C PRO A 158 -17.13 -41.30 -3.51
N ALA A 159 -18.31 -41.88 -3.73
CA ALA A 159 -18.87 -42.15 -5.04
C ALA A 159 -18.98 -40.86 -5.87
N ALA A 160 -18.52 -40.91 -7.12
CA ALA A 160 -18.72 -39.86 -8.10
C ALA A 160 -20.23 -39.63 -8.33
N PRO A 161 -20.71 -38.37 -8.47
CA PRO A 161 -22.12 -38.10 -8.69
C PRO A 161 -22.57 -38.66 -10.04
N ALA A 162 -23.63 -39.47 -10.00
CA ALA A 162 -24.29 -40.07 -11.14
C ALA A 162 -24.75 -38.99 -12.14
N ALA A 163 -24.35 -39.16 -13.41
CA ALA A 163 -24.89 -38.40 -14.52
C ALA A 163 -26.40 -38.69 -14.64
N LEU A 164 -27.21 -37.65 -14.49
CA LEU A 164 -28.63 -37.64 -14.85
C LEU A 164 -28.75 -37.75 -16.37
N THR A 165 -28.89 -38.98 -16.86
CA THR A 165 -29.63 -39.27 -18.08
C THR A 165 -31.01 -39.75 -17.66
N ASP A 166 -32.07 -38.99 -17.95
CA ASP A 166 -33.18 -39.59 -18.69
C ASP A 166 -34.02 -38.54 -19.43
N THR A 167 -34.17 -38.87 -20.69
CA THR A 167 -35.13 -38.53 -21.73
C THR A 167 -36.61 -38.58 -21.32
N GLY A 168 -37.44 -37.79 -22.01
CA GLY A 168 -38.91 -37.93 -22.04
C GLY A 168 -39.58 -36.74 -22.77
N GLN A 169 -39.46 -36.67 -24.11
CA GLN A 169 -40.54 -36.87 -25.11
C GLN A 169 -41.65 -35.79 -25.15
N ALA A 170 -41.67 -34.97 -26.21
CA ALA A 170 -42.65 -34.96 -27.33
C ALA A 170 -43.87 -34.04 -27.03
N SER A 171 -44.41 -33.18 -27.91
CA SER A 171 -44.77 -33.32 -29.33
C SER A 171 -45.02 -31.94 -29.97
N ALA A 172 -45.24 -31.98 -31.29
CA ALA A 172 -45.69 -30.92 -32.21
C ALA A 172 -46.89 -30.07 -31.76
#